data_AF-A0A4S1DQI3-F1
#
_entry.id   AF-A0A4S1DQI3-F1
#
_cell.length_a   1.000
_cell.length_b   1.000
_cell.length_c   1.000
_cell.angle_alpha   90.00
_cell.angle_beta   90.00
_cell.angle_gamma   90.00
#
_symmetry.space_group_name_H-M   'P 1'
#
loop_
_entity.id
_entity.type
_entity.pdbx_description
1 polymer ?
#
loop_
_entity_poly.entity_id
_entity_poly.type
_entity_poly.pdbx_seq_one_letter_code
_entity_poly.pdbx_strand_id
1 'polypeptide(L)'
;SLQNVSQSAQAFITDSFGWYYLLVVSLFVGFCLFLIFSPIGKIKLGKPDEKPEFGLLSWFAMLFSAGMGIGLVFYGAAEPISHYAISSPSGET
;
A
#
# COMPACT_ATOMS: atom_id res chain seq x y z
N SER A 1 0.35 -6.59 -32.48
CA SER A 1 1.00 -5.26 -32.58
C SER A 1 0.77 -4.44 -31.31
N LEU A 2 -0.48 -4.21 -30.88
CA LEU A 2 -0.81 -3.46 -29.65
C LEU A 2 -0.21 -4.07 -28.37
N GLN A 3 -0.26 -5.40 -28.22
CA GLN A 3 0.32 -6.08 -27.04
C GLN A 3 1.82 -5.80 -26.88
N ASN A 4 2.59 -5.85 -27.97
CA ASN A 4 4.03 -5.57 -27.94
C ASN A 4 4.31 -4.12 -27.59
N VAL A 5 3.51 -3.18 -28.11
CA VAL A 5 3.64 -1.75 -27.78
C VAL A 5 3.34 -1.50 -26.30
N SER A 6 2.27 -2.09 -25.76
CA SER A 6 1.94 -1.98 -24.33
C SER A 6 3.01 -2.59 -23.44
N GLN A 7 3.55 -3.75 -23.81
CA GLN A 7 4.64 -4.40 -23.08
C GLN A 7 5.93 -3.58 -23.09
N SER A 8 6.33 -3.05 -24.25
CA SER A 8 7.52 -2.19 -24.35
C SER A 8 7.36 -0.90 -23.55
N ALA A 9 6.18 -0.28 -23.57
CA ALA A 9 5.89 0.91 -22.78
C ALA A 9 5.91 0.61 -21.27
N GLN A 10 5.28 -0.49 -20.84
CA GLN A 10 5.30 -0.90 -19.44
C GLN A 10 6.73 -1.20 -18.95
N ALA A 11 7.51 -1.93 -19.74
CA ALA A 11 8.90 -2.25 -19.43
C ALA A 11 9.75 -0.98 -19.30
N PHE A 12 9.62 -0.05 -20.23
CA PHE A 12 10.34 1.23 -20.20
C PHE A 12 10.02 2.06 -18.95
N ILE A 13 8.73 2.15 -18.59
CA ILE A 13 8.29 2.88 -17.39
C ILE A 13 8.82 2.20 -16.13
N THR A 14 8.73 0.86 -16.05
CA THR A 14 9.16 0.10 -14.88
C THR A 14 10.67 0.18 -14.68
N ASP A 15 11.46 0.08 -15.76
CA ASP A 15 12.92 0.13 -15.68
C ASP A 15 13.43 1.55 -15.35
N SER A 16 12.88 2.58 -15.99
CA SER A 16 13.34 3.96 -15.78
C SER A 16 12.81 4.60 -14.50
N PHE A 17 11.55 4.32 -14.11
CA PHE A 17 10.88 4.97 -12.98
C PHE A 17 10.62 4.04 -11.78
N GLY A 18 10.94 2.75 -11.87
CA GLY A 18 10.71 1.80 -10.77
C GLY A 18 11.45 2.16 -9.49
N TRP A 19 12.73 2.53 -9.59
CA TRP A 19 13.54 2.94 -8.43
C TRP A 19 12.98 4.21 -7.75
N TYR A 20 12.52 5.18 -8.55
CA TYR A 20 11.91 6.41 -8.06
C TYR A 20 10.59 6.12 -7.36
N TYR A 21 9.75 5.26 -7.96
CA TYR A 21 8.51 4.81 -7.35
C TYR A 21 8.75 4.14 -5.98
N LEU A 22 9.73 3.23 -5.90
CA LEU A 22 10.07 2.55 -4.64
C LEU A 22 10.55 3.55 -3.57
N LEU A 23 11.45 4.48 -3.92
CA LEU A 23 11.92 5.50 -2.98
C LEU A 23 10.77 6.37 -2.46
N VAL A 24 9.88 6.81 -3.34
CA VAL A 24 8.73 7.66 -2.96
C VAL A 24 7.79 6.90 -2.04
N VAL A 25 7.44 5.64 -2.35
CA VAL A 25 6.58 4.82 -1.48
C VAL A 25 7.25 4.59 -0.12
N SER A 26 8.54 4.24 -0.09
CA SER A 26 9.29 4.10 1.17
C SER A 26 9.34 5.41 1.96
N LEU A 27 9.49 6.56 1.29
CA LEU A 27 9.46 7.87 1.92
C LEU A 27 8.10 8.17 2.54
N PHE A 28 6.98 7.85 1.86
CA PHE A 28 5.65 8.01 2.44
C PHE A 28 5.44 7.15 3.68
N VAL A 29 5.91 5.89 3.66
CA VAL A 29 5.87 5.02 4.84
C VAL A 29 6.71 5.62 5.97
N GLY A 30 7.94 6.05 5.67
CA GLY A 30 8.82 6.71 6.64
C GLY A 30 8.21 8.00 7.20
N PHE A 31 7.53 8.79 6.38
CA PHE A 31 6.82 9.99 6.78
C PHE A 31 5.65 9.68 7.73
N CYS A 32 4.84 8.65 7.43
CA CYS A 32 3.79 8.19 8.33
C CYS A 32 4.34 7.72 9.68
N LEU A 33 5.44 6.96 9.68
CA LEU A 33 6.13 6.56 10.92
C LEU A 33 6.66 7.77 11.69
N PHE A 34 7.25 8.73 10.99
CA PHE A 34 7.71 9.99 11.58
C PHE A 34 6.56 10.74 12.26
N LEU A 35 5.38 10.82 11.64
CA LEU A 35 4.20 11.45 12.25
C LEU A 35 3.73 10.74 13.52
N ILE A 36 3.85 9.41 13.59
CA ILE A 36 3.48 8.64 14.78
C ILE A 36 4.39 8.95 15.97
N PHE A 37 5.71 9.06 15.76
CA PHE A 37 6.67 9.35 16.83
C PHE A 37 6.83 10.85 17.10
N SER A 38 6.51 11.70 16.13
CA SER A 38 6.59 13.16 16.24
C SER A 38 5.55 13.70 17.23
N PRO A 39 5.85 14.79 17.97
CA PRO A 39 4.88 15.49 18.82
C PRO A 39 3.63 15.96 18.05
N ILE A 40 3.70 16.08 16.72
CA ILE A 40 2.58 16.46 15.84
C ILE A 40 1.48 15.38 15.87
N GLY A 41 1.83 14.10 16.03
CA GLY A 41 0.84 13.01 16.11
C GLY A 41 -0.04 13.04 17.37
N LYS A 42 0.38 13.79 18.40
CA LYS A 42 -0.42 14.00 19.62
C LYS A 42 -1.48 15.09 19.46
N ILE A 43 -1.44 15.82 18.36
CA ILE A 43 -2.41 16.88 18.08
C ILE A 43 -3.72 16.21 17.70
N LYS A 44 -4.75 16.49 18.50
CA LYS A 44 -6.11 16.06 18.24
C LYS A 44 -6.63 16.79 17.00
N LEU A 45 -7.08 16.04 16.01
CA LEU A 45 -7.74 16.55 14.81
C LEU A 45 -9.19 16.94 15.17
N GLY A 46 -9.36 18.11 15.78
CA GLY A 46 -10.65 18.62 16.25
C GLY A 46 -10.49 19.65 17.37
N LYS A 47 -11.59 20.07 18.01
CA LYS A 47 -11.47 20.96 19.18
C LYS A 47 -10.87 20.17 20.37
N PRO A 48 -10.10 20.82 21.26
CA PRO A 48 -9.47 20.16 22.40
C PRO A 48 -10.46 19.34 23.24
N ASP A 49 -11.65 19.86 23.45
CA ASP A 49 -12.69 19.27 24.32
C ASP A 49 -13.68 18.34 23.60
N GLU A 50 -13.50 18.11 22.29
CA GLU A 50 -14.49 17.39 21.48
C GLU A 50 -14.34 15.87 21.65
N LYS A 51 -15.41 15.15 21.98
CA LYS A 51 -15.33 13.68 22.08
C LYS A 51 -15.36 13.09 20.67
N PRO A 52 -14.66 11.98 20.42
CA PRO A 52 -14.74 11.30 19.12
C PRO A 52 -16.19 10.93 18.80
N GLU A 53 -16.63 11.24 17.58
CA GLU A 53 -18.01 10.98 17.12
C GLU A 53 -18.35 9.48 17.08
N PHE A 54 -17.34 8.65 16.82
CA PHE A 54 -17.47 7.20 16.74
C PHE A 54 -16.67 6.53 17.86
N GLY A 55 -17.25 5.49 18.46
CA GLY A 55 -16.52 4.63 19.39
C GLY A 55 -15.36 3.93 18.70
N LEU A 56 -14.28 3.62 19.44
CA LEU A 56 -13.06 3.04 18.87
C LEU A 56 -13.32 1.80 18.01
N LEU A 57 -14.19 0.89 18.46
CA LEU A 57 -14.54 -0.32 17.70
C LEU A 57 -15.22 0.01 16.35
N SER A 58 -16.14 0.98 16.35
CA SER A 58 -16.84 1.43 15.14
C SER A 58 -15.87 2.14 14.19
N TRP A 59 -14.95 2.95 14.72
CA TRP A 59 -13.90 3.59 13.93
C TRP A 59 -12.96 2.58 13.27
N PHE A 60 -12.50 1.56 14.02
CA PHE A 60 -11.70 0.48 13.45
C PHE A 60 -12.45 -0.30 12.36
N ALA A 61 -13.73 -0.59 12.57
CA ALA A 61 -14.56 -1.25 11.56
C ALA A 61 -14.70 -0.41 10.28
N MET A 62 -14.81 0.92 10.39
CA MET A 62 -14.85 1.81 9.23
C MET A 62 -13.52 1.81 8.47
N LEU A 63 -12.37 1.85 9.16
CA LEU A 63 -11.06 1.73 8.52
C LEU A 63 -10.89 0.39 7.81
N PHE A 64 -11.33 -0.70 8.44
CA PHE A 64 -11.29 -2.03 7.82
C PHE A 64 -12.15 -2.08 6.56
N SER A 65 -13.38 -1.57 6.62
CA SER A 65 -14.26 -1.53 5.45
C SER A 65 -13.71 -0.65 4.33
N ALA A 66 -13.03 0.45 4.65
CA ALA A 66 -12.38 1.29 3.65
C ALA A 66 -11.17 0.60 2.98
N GLY A 67 -10.46 -0.27 3.72
CA GLY A 67 -9.28 -0.98 3.21
C GLY A 67 -9.58 -2.26 2.43
N MET A 68 -10.69 -2.94 2.73
CA MET A 68 -11.06 -4.21 2.09
C MET A 68 -11.67 -3.97 0.70
N GLY A 69 -10.83 -3.93 -0.34
CA GLY A 69 -11.23 -3.72 -1.74
C GLY A 69 -11.27 -5.00 -2.60
N ILE A 70 -11.74 -4.85 -3.85
CA ILE A 70 -11.78 -5.94 -4.85
C ILE A 70 -10.38 -6.53 -5.13
N GLY A 71 -9.33 -5.73 -4.97
CA GLY A 71 -7.95 -6.18 -5.12
C GLY A 71 -7.58 -7.31 -4.16
N LEU A 72 -8.11 -7.29 -2.92
CA LEU A 72 -7.84 -8.34 -1.93
C LEU A 72 -8.57 -9.64 -2.28
N VAL A 73 -9.75 -9.56 -2.90
CA VAL A 73 -10.49 -10.74 -3.38
C VAL A 73 -9.80 -11.37 -4.59
N PHE A 74 -9.26 -10.55 -5.49
CA PHE A 74 -8.60 -11.03 -6.72
C PHE A 74 -7.17 -11.50 -6.46
N TYR A 75 -6.36 -10.68 -5.80
CA TYR A 75 -4.94 -10.96 -5.54
C TYR A 75 -4.71 -11.76 -4.24
N GLY A 76 -5.67 -11.83 -3.32
CA GLY A 76 -5.48 -12.53 -2.04
C GLY A 76 -5.18 -14.03 -2.18
N ALA A 77 -5.74 -14.69 -3.19
CA ALA A 77 -5.38 -16.07 -3.54
C ALA A 77 -4.39 -16.15 -4.71
N ALA A 78 -4.47 -15.21 -5.66
CA ALA A 78 -3.65 -15.27 -6.87
C ALA A 78 -2.18 -14.88 -6.63
N GLU A 79 -1.89 -13.91 -5.75
CA GLU A 79 -0.52 -13.47 -5.46
C GLU A 79 0.31 -14.59 -4.79
N PRO A 80 -0.17 -15.28 -3.73
CA PRO A 80 0.60 -16.37 -3.12
C PRO A 80 0.83 -17.55 -4.07
N ILE A 81 -0.19 -17.91 -4.86
CA ILE A 81 -0.09 -19.02 -5.82
C ILE A 81 0.90 -18.68 -6.93
N SER A 82 0.86 -17.45 -7.46
CA SER A 82 1.80 -17.02 -8.51
C SER A 82 3.23 -16.89 -7.99
N HIS A 83 3.42 -16.40 -6.76
CA HIS A 83 4.76 -16.34 -6.16
C HIS A 83 5.29 -17.76 -5.89
N TYR A 84 4.45 -18.67 -5.38
CA TYR A 84 4.81 -20.07 -5.19
C TYR A 84 5.10 -20.83 -6.49
N ALA A 85 4.31 -20.60 -7.55
CA ALA A 85 4.39 -21.36 -8.79
C ALA A 85 5.44 -20.82 -9.78
N ILE A 86 5.80 -19.53 -9.73
CA ILE A 86 6.60 -18.85 -10.78
C ILE A 86 7.89 -18.25 -10.22
N SER A 87 7.95 -17.87 -8.94
CA SER A 87 9.06 -17.10 -8.38
C SER A 87 9.32 -17.45 -6.90
N SER A 88 9.71 -18.71 -6.65
CA SER A 88 10.24 -19.08 -5.34
C SER A 88 11.58 -18.36 -5.11
N PRO A 89 11.77 -17.62 -4.01
CA PRO A 89 13.06 -17.00 -3.67
C PRO A 89 14.20 -18.01 -3.42
N SER A 90 13.90 -19.31 -3.38
CA SER A 90 14.83 -20.42 -3.17
C SER A 90 15.00 -21.32 -4.40
N GLY A 91 14.88 -20.77 -5.60
CA GLY A 91 15.08 -21.49 -6.87
C GLY A 91 16.00 -20.76 -7.83
N GLU A 92 17.27 -20.60 -7.47
CA GLU A 92 18.33 -20.48 -8.49
C GLU A 92 18.52 -21.86 -9.13
N THR A 93 18.00 -22.04 -10.36
CA THR A 93 18.65 -22.70 -11.51
C THR A 93 17.81 -22.47 -12.75
#